data_AF-A0A3E0WRY9-F1
#
_entry.id   AF-A0A3E0WRY9-F1
#
_cell.length_a   1.000
_cell.length_b   1.000
_cell.length_c   1.000
_cell.angle_alpha   90.00
_cell.angle_beta   90.00
_cell.angle_gamma   90.00
#
_symmetry.space_group_name_H-M   'P 1'
#
loop_
_entity.id
_entity.type
_entity.pdbx_description
1 polymer ?
#
loop_
_entity_poly.entity_id
_entity_poly.type
_entity_poly.pdbx_seq_one_letter_code
_entity_poly.pdbx_strand_id
1 'polypeptide(L)'
;MGKKKVDIGLILVYMLLLVMLIILVTLFLAIPFAISFAVIYLAQVIPFIDFHFYEDFWGNFWFFTGFTLLSLFMLVIIEIAIFIDRKDKTFHSLDDIGPTNLKEWVIFLTVFSVYINTFNLYSERLDTNFIGATIISLVFVFLLYVFGKIIDLFADEEDEPNVMEEK
;
A
#
# COMPACT_ATOMS: atom_id res chain seq x y z
N MET A 1 -46.67 23.96 -3.12
CA MET A 1 -45.30 23.47 -2.84
C MET A 1 -45.42 22.16 -2.07
N GLY A 2 -45.30 21.02 -2.75
CA GLY A 2 -45.39 19.71 -2.10
C GLY A 2 -44.17 19.44 -1.23
N LYS A 3 -44.38 19.15 0.06
CA LYS A 3 -43.31 18.65 0.94
C LYS A 3 -42.85 17.30 0.39
N LYS A 4 -41.60 17.22 -0.06
CA LYS A 4 -40.94 15.94 -0.40
C LYS A 4 -41.01 15.08 0.86
N LYS A 5 -41.74 13.95 0.81
CA LYS A 5 -41.70 12.95 1.88
C LYS A 5 -40.28 12.39 1.88
N VAL A 6 -39.57 12.62 2.98
CA VAL A 6 -38.24 12.05 3.19
C VAL A 6 -38.43 10.55 3.42
N ASP A 7 -37.88 9.73 2.53
CA ASP A 7 -37.90 8.28 2.66
C ASP A 7 -36.86 7.85 3.69
N ILE A 8 -37.32 7.60 4.91
CA ILE A 8 -36.49 7.21 6.06
C ILE A 8 -35.80 5.85 5.78
N GLY A 9 -36.44 4.96 5.02
CA GLY A 9 -35.86 3.68 4.64
C GLY A 9 -34.65 3.86 3.73
N LEU A 10 -34.76 4.76 2.75
CA LEU A 10 -33.65 5.10 1.86
C LEU A 10 -32.46 5.75 2.62
N ILE A 11 -32.74 6.60 3.61
CA ILE A 11 -31.71 7.20 4.47
C ILE A 11 -30.96 6.13 5.27
N LEU A 12 -31.68 5.19 5.89
CA LEU A 12 -31.07 4.11 6.66
C LEU A 12 -30.17 3.22 5.80
N VAL A 13 -30.60 2.90 4.57
CA VAL A 13 -29.79 2.14 3.62
C VAL A 13 -28.50 2.89 3.27
N TYR A 14 -28.58 4.20 2.98
CA TYR A 14 -27.37 4.99 2.70
C TYR A 14 -26.44 5.11 3.90
N MET A 15 -26.96 5.24 5.12
CA MET A 15 -26.13 5.25 6.32
C MET A 15 -25.41 3.92 6.51
N LEU A 16 -26.09 2.80 6.29
CA LEU A 16 -25.49 1.47 6.42
C LEU A 16 -24.41 1.23 5.36
N LEU A 17 -24.66 1.63 4.11
CA LEU A 17 -23.65 1.59 3.04
C LEU A 17 -22.44 2.47 3.35
N LEU A 18 -22.65 3.67 3.91
CA LEU A 18 -21.57 4.56 4.32
C LEU A 18 -20.71 3.90 5.41
N VAL A 19 -21.34 3.30 6.43
CA VAL A 19 -20.61 2.60 7.51
C VAL A 19 -19.81 1.43 6.95
N MET A 20 -20.41 0.62 6.07
CA MET A 20 -19.69 -0.47 5.40
C MET A 20 -18.51 0.03 4.57
N LEU A 21 -18.67 1.12 3.82
CA LEU A 21 -17.60 1.74 3.05
C LEU A 21 -16.46 2.21 3.97
N ILE A 22 -16.78 2.86 5.10
CA ILE A 22 -15.78 3.30 6.08
C ILE A 22 -15.00 2.10 6.64
N ILE A 23 -15.69 1.02 7.01
CA ILE A 23 -15.05 -0.20 7.50
C ILE A 23 -14.11 -0.78 6.43
N LEU A 24 -14.58 -0.89 5.19
CA LEU A 24 -13.81 -1.45 4.09
C LEU A 24 -12.56 -0.61 3.78
N VAL A 25 -12.70 0.71 3.73
CA VAL A 25 -11.59 1.65 3.54
C VAL A 25 -10.60 1.57 4.71
N THR A 26 -11.10 1.45 5.94
CA THR A 26 -10.24 1.32 7.13
C THR A 26 -9.43 0.03 7.09
N LEU A 27 -10.06 -1.10 6.74
CA LEU A 27 -9.36 -2.38 6.57
C LEU A 27 -8.33 -2.31 5.44
N PHE A 28 -8.69 -1.66 4.32
CA PHE A 28 -7.79 -1.48 3.19
C PHE A 28 -6.57 -0.62 3.53
N LEU A 29 -6.73 0.43 4.35
CA LEU A 29 -5.62 1.27 4.81
C LEU A 29 -4.81 0.63 5.94
N ALA A 30 -5.41 -0.24 6.74
CA ALA A 30 -4.74 -0.89 7.87
C ALA A 30 -3.59 -1.80 7.43
N ILE A 31 -3.73 -2.51 6.29
CA ILE A 31 -2.69 -3.42 5.80
C ILE A 31 -1.43 -2.65 5.36
N PRO A 32 -1.51 -1.66 4.45
CA PRO A 32 -0.37 -0.83 4.08
C PRO A 32 0.21 -0.05 5.28
N PHE A 33 -0.62 0.36 6.23
CA PHE A 33 -0.18 0.99 7.47
C PHE A 33 0.68 0.04 8.32
N ALA A 34 0.22 -1.20 8.53
CA ALA A 34 0.95 -2.21 9.27
C ALA A 34 2.26 -2.58 8.57
N ILE A 35 2.25 -2.67 7.24
CA ILE A 35 3.46 -2.85 6.42
C ILE A 35 4.44 -1.70 6.67
N SER A 36 3.99 -0.45 6.55
CA SER A 36 4.84 0.73 6.79
C SER A 36 5.43 0.76 8.19
N PHE A 37 4.62 0.44 9.20
CA PHE A 37 5.09 0.34 10.58
C PHE A 37 6.16 -0.75 10.73
N ALA A 38 5.91 -1.95 10.19
CA ALA A 38 6.85 -3.06 10.23
C ALA A 38 8.15 -2.74 9.48
N VAL A 39 8.08 -2.10 8.31
CA VAL A 39 9.26 -1.66 7.54
C VAL A 39 10.12 -0.75 8.38
N ILE A 40 9.58 0.34 8.92
CA ILE A 40 10.35 1.30 9.70
C ILE A 40 10.86 0.67 11.00
N TYR A 41 10.05 -0.15 11.67
CA TYR A 41 10.43 -0.83 12.91
C TYR A 41 11.54 -1.86 12.71
N LEU A 42 11.57 -2.57 11.58
CA LEU A 42 12.65 -3.49 11.24
C LEU A 42 13.89 -2.74 10.73
N ALA A 43 13.68 -1.68 9.97
CA ALA A 43 14.74 -0.95 9.30
C ALA A 43 15.58 -0.10 10.28
N GLN A 44 15.00 0.41 11.37
CA GLN A 44 15.73 1.14 12.43
C GLN A 44 16.84 0.32 13.13
N VAL A 45 16.85 -1.01 12.99
CA VAL A 45 17.93 -1.86 13.53
C VAL A 45 19.23 -1.71 12.72
N ILE A 46 19.12 -1.13 11.53
CA ILE A 46 20.24 -0.93 10.60
C ILE A 46 20.88 0.43 10.89
N PRO A 47 22.21 0.52 11.01
CA PRO A 47 22.92 1.74 11.40
C PRO A 47 22.82 2.92 10.40
N PHE A 48 22.09 2.75 9.31
CA PHE A 48 21.88 3.78 8.27
C PHE A 48 20.49 4.41 8.33
N ILE A 49 19.67 4.00 9.29
CA ILE A 49 18.27 4.39 9.41
C ILE A 49 18.02 4.70 10.88
N ASP A 50 17.76 5.97 11.18
CA ASP A 50 17.40 6.41 12.51
C ASP A 50 15.95 6.90 12.50
N PHE A 51 15.12 6.31 13.36
CA PHE A 51 13.72 6.67 13.47
C PHE A 51 13.34 6.97 14.91
N HIS A 52 12.82 8.18 15.13
CA HIS A 52 12.39 8.65 16.44
C HIS A 52 10.86 8.61 16.53
N PHE A 53 10.32 7.58 17.17
CA PHE A 53 8.87 7.47 17.44
C PHE A 53 8.35 8.70 18.21
N TYR A 54 7.11 9.08 17.92
CA TYR A 54 6.39 10.06 18.75
C TYR A 54 6.06 9.43 20.11
N GLU A 55 6.01 10.24 21.16
CA GLU A 55 5.60 9.77 22.49
C GLU A 55 4.11 9.41 22.54
N ASP A 56 3.30 10.05 21.71
CA ASP A 56 1.87 9.81 21.63
C ASP A 56 1.46 8.90 20.47
N PHE A 57 0.39 8.14 20.69
CA PHE A 57 -0.17 7.23 19.68
C PHE A 57 -0.59 7.97 18.40
N TRP A 58 -1.19 9.15 18.53
CA TRP A 58 -1.74 9.89 17.39
C TRP A 58 -0.65 10.45 16.47
N GLY A 59 0.48 10.91 17.02
CA GLY A 59 1.64 11.34 16.25
C GLY A 59 2.20 10.22 15.38
N ASN A 60 2.39 9.03 15.96
CA ASN A 60 2.80 7.85 15.19
C ASN A 60 1.73 7.46 14.16
N PHE A 61 0.45 7.46 14.53
CA PHE A 61 -0.64 7.15 13.62
C PHE A 61 -0.67 8.08 12.40
N TRP A 62 -0.56 9.40 12.58
CA TRP A 62 -0.54 10.35 11.46
C TRP A 62 0.72 10.22 10.63
N PHE A 63 1.88 9.99 11.26
CA PHE A 63 3.13 9.75 10.57
C PHE A 63 3.03 8.54 9.63
N PHE A 64 2.65 7.37 10.16
CA PHE A 64 2.56 6.13 9.39
C PHE A 64 1.45 6.18 8.36
N THR A 65 0.33 6.86 8.64
CA THR A 65 -0.74 7.08 7.65
C THR A 65 -0.23 7.93 6.49
N GLY A 66 0.46 9.04 6.78
CA GLY A 66 1.06 9.91 5.76
C GLY A 66 2.10 9.18 4.93
N PHE A 67 3.05 8.50 5.60
CA PHE A 67 4.08 7.68 4.95
C PHE A 67 3.46 6.62 4.03
N THR A 68 2.42 5.93 4.49
CA THR A 68 1.70 4.91 3.73
C THR A 68 1.01 5.49 2.50
N LEU A 69 0.22 6.56 2.66
CA LEU A 69 -0.50 7.20 1.55
C LEU A 69 0.46 7.72 0.49
N LEU A 70 1.55 8.36 0.91
CA LEU A 70 2.60 8.83 0.01
C LEU A 70 3.31 7.67 -0.69
N SER A 71 3.61 6.58 0.03
CA SER A 71 4.23 5.39 -0.56
C SER A 71 3.33 4.76 -1.62
N LEU A 72 2.02 4.61 -1.33
CA LEU A 72 1.04 4.12 -2.30
C LEU A 72 0.93 5.05 -3.53
N PHE A 73 0.91 6.37 -3.31
CA PHE A 73 0.92 7.34 -4.40
C PHE A 73 2.17 7.21 -5.28
N MET A 74 3.34 6.98 -4.68
CA MET A 74 4.58 6.75 -5.42
C MET A 74 4.57 5.44 -6.20
N LEU A 75 3.99 4.37 -5.66
CA LEU A 75 3.80 3.12 -6.42
C LEU A 75 2.97 3.37 -7.68
N VAL A 76 1.89 4.15 -7.59
CA VAL A 76 1.07 4.51 -8.75
C VAL A 76 1.88 5.28 -9.79
N ILE A 77 2.71 6.24 -9.37
CA ILE A 77 3.60 6.99 -10.29
C ILE A 77 4.59 6.05 -10.98
N ILE A 78 5.20 5.13 -10.23
CA ILE A 78 6.16 4.17 -10.78
C ILE A 78 5.47 3.27 -11.78
N GLU A 79 4.27 2.77 -11.47
CA GLU A 79 3.51 1.93 -12.39
C GLU A 79 3.17 2.68 -13.67
N ILE A 80 2.76 3.96 -13.58
CA ILE A 80 2.54 4.80 -14.77
C ILE A 80 3.84 4.95 -15.58
N ALA A 81 4.98 5.18 -14.93
CA ALA A 81 6.28 5.33 -15.61
C ALA A 81 6.71 4.03 -16.31
N ILE A 82 6.54 2.88 -15.66
CA ILE A 82 6.80 1.55 -16.22
C ILE A 82 5.84 1.25 -17.36
N PHE A 83 4.55 1.57 -17.21
CA PHE A 83 3.53 1.37 -18.24
C PHE A 83 3.82 2.15 -19.53
N ILE A 84 4.29 3.40 -19.40
CA ILE A 84 4.70 4.21 -20.58
C ILE A 84 5.88 3.55 -21.32
N ASP A 85 6.82 2.94 -20.59
CA ASP A 85 7.99 2.26 -21.18
C ASP A 85 7.59 0.90 -21.80
N ARG A 86 6.60 0.21 -21.22
CA ARG A 86 6.03 -1.04 -21.73
C ARG A 86 4.96 -0.76 -22.79
N LYS A 87 5.38 -0.52 -24.04
CA LYS A 87 4.47 -0.19 -25.16
C LYS A 87 3.31 -1.18 -25.43
N ASP A 88 3.38 -2.42 -24.95
CA ASP A 88 2.47 -3.51 -25.37
C ASP A 88 1.84 -4.35 -24.22
N LYS A 89 1.91 -3.93 -22.94
CA LYS A 89 1.34 -4.76 -21.86
C LYS A 89 -0.14 -4.44 -21.62
N THR A 90 -1.00 -5.43 -21.84
CA THR A 90 -2.38 -5.46 -21.33
C THR A 90 -2.37 -6.02 -19.91
N PHE A 91 -2.95 -5.30 -18.94
CA PHE A 91 -3.11 -5.81 -17.58
C PHE A 91 -4.13 -6.96 -17.59
N HIS A 92 -3.66 -8.18 -17.32
CA HIS A 92 -4.53 -9.34 -17.23
C HIS A 92 -4.74 -9.79 -15.78
N SER A 93 -3.82 -9.45 -14.87
CA SER A 93 -3.87 -9.80 -13.45
C SER A 93 -3.21 -8.73 -12.54
N LEU A 94 -3.46 -8.79 -11.23
CA LEU A 94 -2.75 -7.96 -10.23
C LEU A 94 -1.24 -8.27 -10.19
N ASP A 95 -0.85 -9.51 -10.52
CA ASP A 95 0.55 -9.94 -10.68
C ASP A 95 1.27 -9.23 -11.84
N ASP A 96 0.54 -8.58 -12.76
CA ASP A 96 1.14 -7.80 -13.84
C ASP A 96 1.65 -6.42 -13.40
N ILE A 97 1.22 -5.98 -12.21
CA ILE A 97 1.57 -4.69 -11.59
C ILE A 97 2.93 -4.82 -10.92
N GLY A 98 3.82 -3.88 -11.20
CA GLY A 98 5.17 -3.85 -10.67
C GLY A 98 6.26 -4.26 -11.67
N PRO A 99 7.53 -4.13 -11.26
CA PRO A 99 8.69 -4.38 -12.12
C PRO A 99 8.88 -5.88 -12.41
N THR A 100 8.99 -6.25 -13.69
CA THR A 100 9.19 -7.63 -14.17
C THR A 100 10.61 -7.87 -14.68
N ASN A 101 11.33 -6.82 -15.08
CA ASN A 101 12.69 -6.93 -15.57
C ASN A 101 13.65 -5.97 -14.83
N LEU A 102 14.95 -6.20 -15.00
CA LEU A 102 16.00 -5.44 -14.31
C LEU A 102 15.89 -3.93 -14.56
N LYS A 103 15.52 -3.49 -15.78
CA LYS A 103 15.39 -2.08 -16.12
C LYS A 103 14.29 -1.41 -15.29
N GLU A 104 13.15 -2.06 -15.17
CA GLU A 104 12.02 -1.56 -14.38
C GLU A 104 12.31 -1.59 -12.89
N TRP A 105 13.04 -2.60 -12.40
CA TRP A 105 13.54 -2.62 -11.03
C TRP A 105 14.46 -1.44 -10.73
N VAL A 106 15.33 -1.07 -11.67
CA VAL A 106 16.19 0.12 -11.53
C VAL A 106 15.36 1.41 -11.50
N ILE A 107 14.37 1.55 -12.38
CA ILE A 107 13.45 2.70 -12.39
C ILE A 107 12.70 2.78 -11.05
N PHE A 108 12.13 1.65 -10.63
CA PHE A 108 11.42 1.52 -9.37
C PHE A 108 12.28 1.98 -8.20
N LEU A 109 13.47 1.37 -8.02
CA LEU A 109 14.35 1.66 -6.89
C LEU A 109 14.85 3.09 -6.92
N THR A 110 15.08 3.65 -8.10
CA THR A 110 15.52 5.05 -8.24
C THR A 110 14.42 5.99 -7.79
N VAL A 111 13.20 5.85 -8.32
CA VAL A 111 12.06 6.71 -7.98
C VAL A 111 11.70 6.58 -6.51
N PHE A 112 11.67 5.36 -5.97
CA PHE A 112 11.35 5.11 -4.57
C PHE A 112 12.45 5.60 -3.62
N SER A 113 13.73 5.45 -3.98
CA SER A 113 14.85 6.01 -3.20
C SER A 113 14.82 7.54 -3.20
N VAL A 114 14.56 8.18 -4.34
CA VAL A 114 14.38 9.65 -4.43
C VAL A 114 13.21 10.08 -3.55
N TYR A 115 12.11 9.33 -3.56
CA TYR A 115 10.97 9.59 -2.68
C TYR A 115 11.35 9.53 -1.20
N ILE A 116 11.96 8.43 -0.72
CA ILE A 116 12.32 8.29 0.69
C ILE A 116 13.32 9.35 1.13
N ASN A 117 14.27 9.73 0.27
CA ASN A 117 15.19 10.84 0.56
C ASN A 117 14.45 12.19 0.61
N THR A 118 13.50 12.42 -0.30
CA THR A 118 12.66 13.63 -0.26
C THR A 118 11.79 13.65 0.99
N PHE A 119 11.24 12.51 1.38
CA PHE A 119 10.45 12.37 2.60
C PHE A 119 11.29 12.63 3.85
N ASN A 120 12.54 12.14 3.91
CA ASN A 120 13.49 12.48 4.98
C ASN A 120 13.63 14.01 5.13
N LEU A 121 13.76 14.77 4.04
CA LEU A 121 13.85 16.24 4.11
C LEU A 121 12.65 16.93 4.80
N TYR A 122 11.47 16.31 4.73
CA TYR A 122 10.26 16.83 5.38
C TYR A 122 9.97 16.18 6.74
N SER A 123 10.55 15.00 6.98
CA SER A 123 10.30 14.19 8.16
C SER A 123 11.41 14.39 9.17
N GLU A 124 11.17 15.26 10.15
CA GLU A 124 12.04 15.45 11.32
C GLU A 124 12.28 14.17 12.14
N ARG A 125 11.57 13.08 11.84
CA ARG A 125 11.59 11.82 12.60
C ARG A 125 12.28 10.66 11.92
N LEU A 126 12.51 10.73 10.62
CA LEU A 126 13.13 9.65 9.84
C LEU A 126 14.39 10.21 9.21
N ASP A 127 15.54 9.97 9.84
CA ASP A 127 16.83 10.31 9.26
C ASP A 127 17.43 9.07 8.59
N THR A 128 17.67 9.17 7.30
CA THR A 128 18.17 8.06 6.49
C THR A 128 19.06 8.57 5.36
N ASN A 129 20.15 7.87 5.11
CA ASN A 129 21.01 8.15 3.97
C ASN A 129 20.51 7.42 2.70
N PHE A 130 21.18 7.62 1.57
CA PHE A 130 20.79 6.95 0.31
C PHE A 130 20.70 5.42 0.44
N ILE A 131 21.63 4.80 1.17
CA ILE A 131 21.65 3.33 1.40
C ILE A 131 20.44 2.92 2.24
N GLY A 132 20.17 3.63 3.34
CA GLY A 132 19.01 3.39 4.20
C GLY A 132 17.70 3.55 3.44
N ALA A 133 17.57 4.58 2.61
CA ALA A 133 16.42 4.80 1.76
C ALA A 133 16.19 3.65 0.77
N THR A 134 17.25 3.15 0.13
CA THR A 134 17.18 1.98 -0.75
C THR A 134 16.75 0.72 0.01
N ILE A 135 17.24 0.51 1.24
CA ILE A 135 16.85 -0.62 2.07
C ILE A 135 15.36 -0.53 2.45
N ILE A 136 14.89 0.63 2.91
CA ILE A 136 13.46 0.88 3.19
C ILE A 136 12.61 0.54 1.96
N SER A 137 13.05 1.00 0.78
CA SER A 137 12.39 0.72 -0.50
C SER A 137 12.28 -0.78 -0.78
N LEU A 138 13.37 -1.52 -0.62
CA LEU A 138 13.42 -2.96 -0.85
C LEU A 138 12.52 -3.73 0.12
N VAL A 139 12.58 -3.40 1.41
CA VAL A 139 11.76 -4.06 2.44
C VAL A 139 10.27 -3.77 2.21
N PHE A 140 9.93 -2.53 1.84
CA PHE A 140 8.55 -2.15 1.53
C PHE A 140 7.98 -2.95 0.35
N VAL A 141 8.73 -3.06 -0.75
CA VAL A 141 8.33 -3.86 -1.92
C VAL A 141 8.23 -5.33 -1.59
N PHE A 142 9.24 -5.86 -0.89
CA PHE A 142 9.25 -7.27 -0.49
C PHE A 142 8.00 -7.62 0.32
N LEU A 143 7.62 -6.76 1.29
CA LEU A 143 6.40 -6.98 2.06
C LEU A 143 5.14 -6.87 1.20
N LEU A 144 5.04 -5.89 0.29
CA LEU A 144 3.91 -5.82 -0.64
C LEU A 144 3.79 -7.09 -1.51
N TYR A 145 4.90 -7.60 -2.01
CA TYR A 145 4.94 -8.86 -2.76
C TYR A 145 4.46 -10.04 -1.92
N VAL A 146 4.96 -10.18 -0.69
CA VAL A 146 4.55 -11.25 0.24
C VAL A 146 3.06 -11.15 0.57
N PHE A 147 2.56 -9.95 0.91
CA PHE A 147 1.13 -9.74 1.17
C PHE A 147 0.27 -10.01 -0.06
N GLY A 148 0.72 -9.62 -1.25
CA GLY A 148 0.06 -9.96 -2.51
C GLY A 148 -0.08 -11.48 -2.69
N LYS A 149 1.02 -12.22 -2.51
CA LYS A 149 1.00 -13.70 -2.60
C LYS A 149 0.14 -14.37 -1.55
N ILE A 150 0.06 -13.81 -0.34
CA ILE A 150 -0.84 -14.31 0.70
C ILE A 150 -2.31 -14.09 0.29
N ILE A 151 -2.64 -12.91 -0.25
CA ILE A 151 -4.00 -12.63 -0.74
C ILE A 151 -4.38 -13.56 -1.89
N ASP A 152 -3.47 -13.79 -2.84
CA ASP A 152 -3.67 -14.74 -3.94
C ASP A 152 -3.99 -16.14 -3.41
N LEU A 153 -3.24 -16.61 -2.40
CA LEU A 153 -3.46 -17.92 -1.79
C LEU A 153 -4.86 -18.05 -1.17
N PHE A 154 -5.35 -16.99 -0.51
CA PHE A 154 -6.71 -16.98 0.04
C PHE A 154 -7.79 -16.88 -1.04
N ALA A 155 -7.51 -16.23 -2.17
CA ALA A 155 -8.44 -16.14 -3.29
C ALA A 155 -8.53 -17.47 -4.06
N ASP A 156 -7.41 -18.15 -4.27
CA ASP A 156 -7.35 -19.45 -4.95
C ASP A 156 -8.05 -20.57 -4.15
N GLU A 157 -8.08 -20.49 -2.81
CA GLU A 157 -8.82 -21.44 -1.96
C GLU A 157 -10.35 -21.31 -2.08
N GLU A 158 -10.88 -20.15 -2.49
CA GLU A 158 -12.33 -19.96 -2.72
C GLU A 158 -12.79 -20.48 -4.10
N ASP A 159 -11.85 -20.69 -5.03
CA ASP A 159 -12.11 -21.06 -6.43
C ASP A 159 -11.89 -22.56 -6.75
N GLU A 160 -11.60 -23.43 -5.76
CA GLU A 160 -11.68 -24.88 -6.00
C GLU A 160 -13.15 -25.32 -6.12
N PRO A 161 -13.68 -25.64 -7.32
CA PRO A 161 -14.99 -26.25 -7.40
C PRO A 161 -14.87 -27.65 -6.81
N ASN A 162 -15.83 -28.01 -5.95
CA ASN A 162 -16.11 -29.39 -5.54
C ASN A 162 -16.12 -30.33 -6.77
N VAL A 163 -14.98 -30.88 -7.15
CA VAL A 163 -14.87 -32.04 -8.02
C VAL A 163 -14.89 -33.26 -7.10
N MET A 164 -16.00 -33.44 -6.40
CA MET A 164 -16.31 -34.69 -5.71
C MET A 164 -17.52 -35.33 -6.37
N GLU A 165 -17.19 -36.38 -7.13
CA GLU A 165 -17.96 -37.60 -7.33
C GLU A 165 -19.19 -37.55 -8.25
N GLU A 166 -18.93 -37.63 -9.56
CA GLU A 166 -19.67 -38.57 -10.41
C GLU A 166 -18.70 -39.59 -11.01
N LYS A 167 -18.64 -40.78 -10.40
CA LYS A 167 -18.29 -42.03 -11.06
C LYS A 167 -19.15 -43.16 -10.51
#